data_AF-A0A8B6CCL2-F1
#
_entry.id   AF-A0A8B6CCL2-F1
#
_cell.length_a   1.000
_cell.length_b   1.000
_cell.length_c   1.000
_cell.angle_alpha   90.00
_cell.angle_beta   90.00
_cell.angle_gamma   90.00
#
_symmetry.space_group_name_H-M   'P 1'
#
loop_
_entity.id
_entity.type
_entity.pdbx_description
1 polymer ?
#
loop_
_entity_poly.entity_id
_entity_poly.type
_entity_poly.pdbx_seq_one_letter_code
_entity_poly.pdbx_strand_id
1 'polypeptide(L)'
;VLKALTCCHAAVMSYEAVSKTDPEMFRKWRMYGQPKVVVKTETEESLLKIAREARSLGLNASLVKDAGRTQIAPGSITVTGIGPGPEELVNQVTGHLKLF
;
A
#
# COMPACT_ATOMS: atom_id res chain seq x y z
N VAL A 1 -0.14 -14.03 -11.23
CA VAL A 1 1.31 -13.73 -11.20
C VAL A 1 1.58 -12.22 -11.18
N LEU A 2 1.01 -11.43 -12.09
CA LEU A 2 1.19 -9.96 -12.13
C LEU A 2 0.86 -9.23 -10.83
N LYS A 3 -0.24 -9.62 -10.17
CA LYS A 3 -0.70 -8.99 -8.92
C LYS A 3 0.25 -9.21 -7.74
N ALA A 4 0.97 -10.34 -7.69
CA ALA A 4 1.95 -10.61 -6.65
C ALA A 4 3.19 -9.71 -6.82
N LEU A 5 3.64 -9.51 -8.06
CA LEU A 5 4.80 -8.65 -8.38
C LEU A 5 4.56 -7.20 -7.93
N THR A 6 3.40 -6.63 -8.26
CA THR A 6 3.06 -5.24 -7.90
C THR A 6 2.84 -5.07 -6.40
N CYS A 7 2.32 -6.10 -5.70
CA CYS A 7 2.28 -6.10 -4.23
C CYS A 7 3.69 -6.12 -3.62
N CYS A 8 4.63 -6.87 -4.18
CA CYS A 8 6.03 -6.86 -3.73
C CYS A 8 6.67 -5.48 -3.93
N HIS A 9 6.45 -4.84 -5.08
CA HIS A 9 6.92 -3.47 -5.32
C HIS A 9 6.33 -2.49 -4.31
N ALA A 10 5.01 -2.56 -4.06
CA ALA A 10 4.36 -1.70 -3.06
C ALA A 10 4.98 -1.88 -1.67
N ALA A 11 5.23 -3.13 -1.26
CA ALA A 11 5.81 -3.43 0.04
C ALA A 11 7.24 -2.86 0.19
N VAL A 12 8.08 -2.96 -0.85
CA VAL A 12 9.44 -2.40 -0.84
C VAL A 12 9.40 -0.87 -0.81
N MET A 13 8.52 -0.24 -1.59
CA MET A 13 8.36 1.22 -1.58
C MET A 13 7.91 1.73 -0.21
N SER A 14 6.89 1.09 0.39
CA SER A 14 6.44 1.42 1.75
C SER A 14 7.54 1.24 2.79
N TYR A 15 8.34 0.18 2.69
CA TYR A 15 9.49 -0.08 3.56
C TYR A 15 10.53 1.05 3.47
N GLU A 16 10.95 1.41 2.26
CA GLU A 16 11.97 2.44 2.07
C GLU A 16 11.48 3.81 2.53
N ALA A 17 10.22 4.13 2.24
CA ALA A 17 9.64 5.41 2.63
C ALA A 17 9.56 5.54 4.15
N VAL A 18 8.97 4.57 4.85
CA VAL A 18 8.82 4.64 6.31
C VAL A 18 10.16 4.57 7.04
N SER A 19 11.14 3.82 6.52
CA SER A 19 12.46 3.73 7.15
C SER A 19 13.17 5.08 7.26
N LYS A 20 12.81 6.03 6.38
CA LYS A 20 13.34 7.40 6.35
C LYS A 20 12.44 8.40 7.07
N THR A 21 11.12 8.26 6.94
CA THR A 21 10.16 9.26 7.44
C THR A 21 9.70 8.99 8.87
N ASP A 22 9.67 7.72 9.30
CA ASP A 22 9.26 7.32 10.64
C ASP A 22 10.03 6.06 11.09
N PRO A 23 11.31 6.21 11.51
CA PRO A 23 12.16 5.09 11.92
C PRO A 23 11.62 4.31 13.13
N GLU A 24 10.85 4.97 14.01
CA GLU A 24 10.29 4.31 15.20
C GLU A 24 9.14 3.39 14.82
N MET A 25 8.18 3.86 14.01
CA MET A 25 7.11 3.03 13.47
C MET A 25 7.68 1.86 12.66
N PHE A 26 8.68 2.15 11.83
CA PHE A 26 9.37 1.14 11.05
C PHE A 26 9.96 0.03 11.93
N ARG A 27 10.67 0.41 13.01
CA ARG A 27 11.23 -0.55 13.98
C ARG A 27 10.13 -1.37 14.66
N LYS A 28 9.04 -0.74 15.11
CA LYS A 28 7.90 -1.44 15.74
C LYS A 28 7.30 -2.46 14.78
N TRP A 29 6.94 -2.05 13.57
CA TRP A 29 6.38 -2.93 12.55
C TRP A 29 7.30 -4.12 12.24
N ARG A 30 8.62 -3.90 12.16
CA ARG A 30 9.61 -4.98 12.00
C ARG A 30 9.63 -5.96 13.17
N MET A 31 9.56 -5.48 14.41
CA MET A 31 9.51 -6.33 15.61
C MET A 31 8.23 -7.19 15.66
N TYR A 32 7.12 -6.67 15.15
CA TYR A 32 5.85 -7.42 15.02
C TYR A 32 5.83 -8.40 13.83
N GLY A 33 6.97 -8.71 13.22
CA GLY A 33 7.05 -9.68 12.13
C GLY A 33 6.62 -9.11 10.77
N GLN A 34 6.65 -7.78 10.61
CA GLN A 34 6.41 -7.06 9.36
C GLN A 34 5.12 -7.51 8.62
N PRO A 35 3.95 -7.52 9.30
CA PRO A 35 2.69 -8.02 8.74
C PRO A 35 2.26 -7.22 7.51
N LYS A 36 1.63 -7.92 6.55
CA LYS A 36 1.11 -7.36 5.30
C LYS A 36 -0.21 -8.06 5.00
N VAL A 37 -1.24 -7.28 4.69
CA VAL A 37 -2.56 -7.79 4.28
C VAL A 37 -2.84 -7.25 2.88
N VAL A 38 -3.23 -8.14 1.98
CA VAL A 38 -3.61 -7.77 0.62
C VAL A 38 -5.13 -7.80 0.53
N VAL A 39 -5.70 -6.65 0.20
CA VAL A 39 -7.14 -6.46 -0.03
C VAL A 39 -7.38 -6.04 -1.47
N LYS A 40 -8.60 -6.21 -1.96
CA LYS A 40 -8.99 -5.88 -3.33
C LYS A 40 -9.95 -4.70 -3.42
N THR A 41 -9.78 -3.94 -4.48
CA THR A 41 -10.70 -2.88 -4.94
C THR A 41 -10.99 -3.12 -6.42
N GLU A 42 -12.08 -2.54 -6.92
CA GLU A 42 -12.54 -2.80 -8.29
C GLU A 42 -11.99 -1.80 -9.32
N THR A 43 -11.49 -0.63 -8.88
CA THR A 43 -11.13 0.47 -9.80
C THR A 43 -9.85 1.21 -9.41
N GLU A 44 -9.15 1.76 -10.41
CA GLU A 44 -8.00 2.66 -10.22
C GLU A 44 -8.36 3.93 -9.43
N GLU A 45 -9.57 4.48 -9.64
CA GLU A 45 -10.05 5.62 -8.88
C GLU A 45 -10.17 5.29 -7.38
N SER A 46 -10.59 4.06 -7.04
CA SER A 46 -10.65 3.60 -5.66
C SER A 46 -9.26 3.55 -5.02
N LEU A 47 -8.25 3.08 -5.76
CA LEU A 47 -6.86 3.07 -5.30
C LEU A 47 -6.35 4.50 -5.01
N LEU A 48 -6.64 5.45 -5.89
CA LEU A 48 -6.31 6.86 -5.70
C LEU A 48 -7.02 7.47 -4.48
N LYS A 49 -8.31 7.15 -4.29
CA LYS A 49 -9.10 7.62 -3.14
C LYS A 49 -8.51 7.11 -1.83
N ILE A 50 -8.21 5.81 -1.73
CA ILE A 50 -7.58 5.17 -0.57
C ILE A 50 -6.24 5.83 -0.24
N ALA A 51 -5.41 6.11 -1.25
CA ALA A 51 -4.14 6.78 -1.03
C ALA A 51 -4.29 8.20 -0.48
N ARG A 52 -5.27 8.97 -0.97
CA ARG A 52 -5.56 10.32 -0.46
C ARG A 52 -6.06 10.28 0.98
N GLU A 53 -6.98 9.37 1.27
CA GLU A 53 -7.54 9.20 2.61
C GLU A 53 -6.46 8.80 3.63
N ALA A 54 -5.63 7.81 3.30
CA ALA A 54 -4.50 7.42 4.13
C ALA A 54 -3.54 8.59 4.43
N ARG A 55 -3.16 9.37 3.41
CA ARG A 55 -2.31 10.55 3.58
C ARG A 55 -2.95 11.60 4.48
N SER A 56 -4.27 11.79 4.39
CA SER A 56 -5.00 12.73 5.25
C SER A 56 -4.99 12.32 6.73
N LEU A 57 -4.86 11.02 7.00
CA LEU A 57 -4.69 10.46 8.35
C LEU A 57 -3.22 10.38 8.79
N GLY A 58 -2.28 10.92 8.01
CA GLY A 58 -0.84 10.89 8.30
C GLY A 58 -0.16 9.55 7.99
N LEU A 59 -0.84 8.61 7.32
CA LEU A 59 -0.24 7.35 6.90
C LEU A 59 0.58 7.52 5.62
N ASN A 60 1.67 6.74 5.51
CA ASN A 60 2.37 6.60 4.25
C ASN A 60 1.47 5.91 3.21
N ALA A 61 1.43 6.44 1.99
CA ALA A 61 0.73 5.81 0.87
C ALA A 61 1.56 5.85 -0.41
N SER A 62 1.92 4.68 -0.91
CA SER A 62 2.70 4.45 -2.12
C SER A 62 1.82 3.98 -3.27
N LEU A 63 1.91 4.63 -4.43
CA LEU A 63 1.18 4.24 -5.64
C LEU A 63 2.10 3.46 -6.57
N VAL A 64 1.72 2.24 -6.92
CA VAL A 64 2.46 1.40 -7.87
C VAL A 64 1.79 1.48 -9.24
N LYS A 65 2.55 1.95 -10.22
CA LYS A 65 2.14 1.99 -11.62
C LYS A 65 2.68 0.80 -12.37
N ASP A 66 1.89 0.23 -13.27
CA ASP A 66 2.42 -0.75 -14.19
C ASP A 66 3.34 -0.07 -15.21
N ALA A 67 4.55 -0.60 -15.37
CA ALA A 67 5.54 -0.07 -16.31
C ALA A 67 5.22 -0.40 -17.79
N GLY A 68 4.04 -0.96 -18.09
CA GLY A 68 3.65 -1.36 -19.43
C GLY A 68 4.33 -2.66 -19.89
N ARG A 69 4.86 -3.45 -18.96
CA ARG A 69 5.46 -4.78 -19.23
C ARG A 69 4.45 -5.90 -19.04
N THR A 70 3.18 -5.56 -18.86
CA THR A 70 2.09 -6.47 -18.54
C THR A 70 0.91 -6.21 -19.46
N GLN A 71 -0.14 -7.03 -19.35
CA GLN A 71 -1.36 -6.88 -20.16
C GLN A 71 -2.25 -5.71 -19.71
N ILE A 72 -1.81 -4.91 -18.73
CA ILE A 72 -2.54 -3.72 -18.25
C ILE A 72 -2.01 -2.50 -19.01
N ALA A 73 -2.88 -1.51 -19.25
CA ALA A 73 -2.51 -0.26 -19.89
C ALA A 73 -1.27 0.38 -19.22
N PRO A 74 -0.22 0.73 -20.00
CA PRO A 74 0.98 1.35 -19.46
C PRO A 74 0.66 2.60 -18.63
N GLY A 75 1.28 2.72 -17.46
CA GLY A 75 1.11 3.88 -16.57
C GLY A 75 -0.12 3.85 -15.67
N SER A 76 -1.00 2.86 -15.81
CA SER A 76 -2.12 2.64 -14.89
C SER A 76 -1.65 2.29 -13.48
N ILE A 77 -2.37 2.78 -12.47
CA ILE A 77 -2.12 2.41 -11.08
C ILE A 77 -2.75 1.04 -10.81
N THR A 78 -1.94 0.11 -10.34
CA THR A 78 -2.36 -1.29 -10.11
C THR A 78 -2.47 -1.65 -8.64
N VAL A 79 -1.67 -1.02 -7.77
CA VAL A 79 -1.66 -1.27 -6.32
C VAL A 79 -1.40 0.03 -5.58
N THR A 80 -2.01 0.18 -4.41
CA THR A 80 -1.67 1.20 -3.42
C THR A 80 -1.17 0.51 -2.14
N GLY A 81 0.06 0.79 -1.73
CA GLY A 81 0.62 0.35 -0.45
C GLY A 81 0.31 1.37 0.63
N ILE A 82 -0.29 0.94 1.74
CA ILE A 82 -0.61 1.79 2.90
C ILE A 82 0.24 1.37 4.10
N GLY A 83 0.79 2.37 4.79
CA GLY A 83 1.62 2.18 5.98
C GLY A 83 3.06 1.77 5.67
N PRO A 84 3.75 1.11 6.63
CA PRO A 84 3.22 0.65 7.91
C PRO A 84 2.78 1.81 8.83
N GLY A 85 1.85 1.52 9.73
CA GLY A 85 1.24 2.50 10.62
C GLY A 85 0.37 1.81 11.68
N PRO A 86 -0.29 2.58 12.57
CA PRO A 86 -1.21 2.04 13.56
C PRO A 86 -2.35 1.25 12.89
N GLU A 87 -2.65 0.06 13.41
CA GLU A 87 -3.67 -0.83 12.83
C GLU A 87 -5.03 -0.14 12.72
N GLU A 88 -5.44 0.62 13.73
CA GLU A 88 -6.70 1.37 13.75
C GLU A 88 -6.82 2.34 12.58
N LEU A 89 -5.75 3.10 12.29
CA LEU A 89 -5.73 4.04 11.17
C LEU A 89 -5.68 3.33 9.81
N VAL A 90 -4.94 2.22 9.71
CA VAL A 90 -4.91 1.42 8.48
C VAL A 90 -6.29 0.84 8.20
N ASN A 91 -6.95 0.26 9.21
CA ASN A 91 -8.28 -0.34 9.11
C ASN A 91 -9.37 0.70 8.85
N GLN A 92 -9.22 1.95 9.32
CA GLN A 92 -10.15 3.02 8.96
C GLN A 92 -10.23 3.22 7.45
N VAL A 93 -9.11 3.08 6.74
CA VAL A 93 -9.04 3.26 5.29
C VAL A 93 -9.34 1.96 4.53
N THR A 94 -8.90 0.81 5.03
CA THR A 94 -8.92 -0.45 4.25
C THR A 94 -9.81 -1.54 4.81
N GLY A 95 -10.32 -1.42 6.04
CA GLY A 95 -11.03 -2.48 6.76
C GLY A 95 -12.37 -2.89 6.15
N HIS A 96 -12.96 -2.02 5.32
CA HIS A 96 -14.19 -2.31 4.57
C HIS A 96 -13.94 -3.06 3.26
N LEU A 97 -12.66 -3.21 2.85
CA LEU A 97 -12.28 -3.88 1.61
C LEU A 97 -12.21 -5.39 1.82
N LYS A 98 -12.49 -6.14 0.76
CA LYS A 98 -12.45 -7.60 0.80
C LYS A 98 -11.01 -8.09 0.72
N LEU A 99 -10.70 -9.18 1.42
CA LEU A 99 -9.43 -9.89 1.25
C LEU A 99 -9.27 -10.32 -0.22
N PHE A 100 -8.03 -10.21 -0.71
CA PHE A 100 -7.67 -10.51 -2.09
C PHE A 100 -7.71 -12.02 -2.37
#